data_AF-A0A7U0N3I1-F1
#
_entry.id   AF-A0A7U0N3I1-F1
#
_cell.length_a   1.000
_cell.length_b   1.000
_cell.length_c   1.000
_cell.angle_alpha   90.00
_cell.angle_beta   90.00
_cell.angle_gamma   90.00
#
_symmetry.space_group_name_H-M   'P 1'
#
loop_
_entity.id
_entity.type
_entity.pdbx_description
1 polymer ?
#
loop_
_entity_poly.entity_id
_entity_poly.type
_entity_poly.pdbx_seq_one_letter_code
_entity_poly.pdbx_strand_id
1 'polypeptide(L)'
;MANMFALILALATLVTGIIWAFERFRWAPARRAKIAAVNAQAVGAVDDKTLAKVAKQPGWIETGASVFPVLLLVFVVRSFIYEPFQIPSGSMMPTLLIGDFILVEKYAYGIKDPITQTTLIETGHPKRGDIAVFKYPLDPKLDYIKRVIGLPGDRVSYDPINKRVTVQPSCNSGQSCDTALAVTYNDAQPSDFVQLFSRSGMGEASNGFYQIPLSENVPQGGIRLRERQESLGNVSHHILTVPGTQDQVGAYYQQPGKQLAEWVVPAGHYFMMGDNRDNSADSRYWGFVPEKNLVGKATAIWMSFEKQEGEWPTGVRFSRIGGIH
;
A
#
# COMPACT_ATOMS: atom_id res chain seq x y z
N MET A 1 0.27 1.88 12.89
CA MET A 1 1.10 0.72 13.35
C MET A 1 2.42 0.58 12.59
N ALA A 2 2.57 1.11 11.37
CA ALA A 2 3.80 0.97 10.56
C ALA A 2 5.09 1.46 11.27
N ASN A 3 5.05 2.63 11.93
CA ASN A 3 6.21 3.17 12.63
C ASN A 3 6.72 2.26 13.76
N MET A 4 5.83 1.56 14.47
CA MET A 4 6.22 0.68 15.57
C MET A 4 7.00 -0.53 15.07
N PHE A 5 6.55 -1.15 13.97
CA PHE A 5 7.30 -2.24 13.37
C PHE A 5 8.65 -1.77 12.85
N ALA A 6 8.70 -0.60 12.18
CA ALA A 6 9.95 -0.04 11.68
C ALA A 6 10.95 0.21 12.82
N LEU A 7 10.49 0.75 13.95
CA LEU A 7 11.31 0.95 15.15
C LEU A 7 11.79 -0.37 15.77
N ILE A 8 10.91 -1.37 15.89
CA ILE A 8 11.27 -2.69 16.42
C ILE A 8 12.32 -3.35 15.52
N LEU A 9 12.12 -3.31 14.19
CA LEU A 9 13.07 -3.87 13.24
C LEU A 9 14.41 -3.13 13.26
N ALA A 10 14.39 -1.79 13.34
CA ALA A 10 15.59 -0.97 13.47
C ALA A 10 16.37 -1.31 14.74
N LEU A 11 15.68 -1.39 15.89
CA LEU A 11 16.29 -1.74 17.18
C LEU A 11 16.84 -3.17 17.16
N ALA A 12 16.09 -4.14 16.63
CA ALA A 12 16.54 -5.53 16.51
C ALA A 12 17.78 -5.65 15.61
N THR A 13 17.79 -4.94 14.47
CA THR A 13 18.93 -4.89 13.55
C THR A 13 20.15 -4.23 14.19
N LEU A 14 19.95 -3.16 14.98
CA LEU A 14 21.01 -2.48 15.71
C LEU A 14 21.64 -3.39 16.78
N VAL A 15 20.81 -4.02 17.61
CA VAL A 15 21.27 -4.92 18.69
C VAL A 15 22.02 -6.13 18.10
N THR A 16 21.45 -6.79 17.10
CA THR A 16 22.10 -7.93 16.42
C THR A 16 23.36 -7.51 15.67
N GLY A 17 23.40 -6.29 15.11
CA GLY A 17 24.59 -5.71 14.49
C GLY A 17 25.73 -5.43 15.47
N ILE A 18 25.41 -4.93 16.67
CA ILE A 18 26.40 -4.77 17.75
C ILE A 18 26.95 -6.14 18.15
N ILE A 19 26.10 -7.13 18.37
CA ILE A 19 26.51 -8.50 18.71
C ILE A 19 27.41 -9.09 17.61
N TRP A 20 27.00 -8.94 16.34
CA TRP A 20 27.77 -9.40 15.19
C TRP A 20 29.14 -8.70 15.10
N ALA A 21 29.22 -7.40 15.36
CA ALA A 21 30.49 -6.67 15.34
C ALA A 21 31.43 -7.14 16.46
N PHE A 22 30.93 -7.31 17.69
CA PHE A 22 31.72 -7.87 18.79
C PHE A 22 32.19 -9.29 18.50
N GLU A 23 31.31 -10.11 17.93
CA GLU A 23 31.63 -11.47 17.53
C GLU A 23 32.72 -11.49 16.44
N ARG A 24 32.58 -10.66 15.41
CA ARG A 24 33.51 -10.59 14.27
C ARG A 24 34.89 -10.04 14.64
N PHE A 25 34.92 -8.97 15.44
CA PHE A 25 36.15 -8.21 15.72
C PHE A 25 36.82 -8.56 17.04
N ARG A 26 36.09 -9.05 18.05
CA ARG A 26 36.65 -9.27 19.39
C ARG A 26 36.58 -10.72 19.86
N TRP A 27 35.44 -11.38 19.73
CA TRP A 27 35.25 -12.71 20.31
C TRP A 27 35.75 -13.84 19.40
N ALA A 28 35.50 -13.79 18.09
CA ALA A 28 36.03 -14.78 17.15
C ALA A 28 37.56 -14.81 17.09
N PRO A 29 38.27 -13.66 17.00
CA PRO A 29 39.72 -13.66 17.06
C PRO A 29 40.25 -14.18 18.40
N ALA A 30 39.63 -13.79 19.52
CA ALA A 30 40.04 -14.25 20.85
C ALA A 30 39.82 -15.76 21.05
N ARG A 31 38.73 -16.34 20.52
CA ARG A 31 38.51 -17.79 20.56
C ARG A 31 39.49 -18.52 19.65
N ARG A 32 39.77 -18.01 18.45
CA ARG A 32 40.81 -18.56 17.55
C ARG A 32 42.19 -18.56 18.23
N ALA A 33 42.54 -17.48 18.92
CA ALA A 33 43.79 -17.39 19.67
C ALA A 33 43.85 -18.38 20.85
N LYS A 34 42.76 -18.55 21.61
CA LYS A 34 42.68 -19.56 22.69
C LYS A 34 42.79 -20.98 22.16
N ILE A 35 42.12 -21.30 21.05
CA ILE A 35 42.22 -22.62 20.40
C ILE A 35 43.65 -22.84 19.90
N ALA A 36 44.28 -21.84 19.27
CA ALA A 36 45.66 -21.93 18.82
C ALA A 36 46.65 -22.13 19.98
N ALA A 37 46.45 -21.47 21.12
CA ALA A 37 47.28 -21.65 22.31
C ALA A 37 47.14 -23.05 22.92
N VAL A 38 45.92 -23.59 22.98
CA VAL A 38 45.67 -24.96 23.47
C VAL A 38 46.27 -25.99 22.51
N ASN A 39 46.15 -25.79 21.19
CA ASN A 39 46.80 -26.64 20.19
C ASN A 39 48.33 -26.58 20.25
N ALA A 40 48.91 -25.40 20.58
CA ALA A 40 50.35 -25.24 20.71
C ALA A 40 50.93 -25.87 22.00
N GLN A 41 50.10 -26.06 23.03
CA GLN A 41 50.50 -26.67 24.31
C GLN A 41 50.26 -28.17 24.38
N ALA A 42 49.55 -28.77 23.43
CA ALA A 42 49.26 -30.19 23.41
C ALA A 42 50.37 -30.97 22.69
N VAL A 43 50.98 -31.93 23.41
CA VAL A 43 51.89 -32.93 22.82
C VAL A 43 51.02 -34.06 22.25
N GLY A 44 50.53 -33.90 21.02
CA GLY A 44 49.65 -34.85 20.33
C GLY A 44 48.26 -34.29 20.00
N ALA A 45 47.38 -35.12 19.41
CA ALA A 45 46.02 -34.71 19.05
C ALA A 45 45.22 -34.34 20.30
N VAL A 46 44.73 -33.10 20.36
CA VAL A 46 43.96 -32.57 21.49
C VAL A 46 42.60 -33.28 21.57
N ASP A 47 42.21 -33.73 22.76
CA ASP A 47 40.90 -34.36 22.99
C ASP A 47 39.75 -33.39 22.61
N ASP A 48 38.84 -33.86 21.75
CA ASP A 48 37.74 -33.09 21.14
C ASP A 48 36.84 -32.42 22.20
N LYS A 49 36.68 -33.05 23.37
CA LYS A 49 35.91 -32.50 24.49
C LYS A 49 36.53 -31.23 25.08
N THR A 50 37.85 -31.11 25.05
CA THR A 50 38.60 -29.96 25.57
C THR A 50 38.50 -28.79 24.60
N LEU A 51 38.62 -29.07 23.31
CA LEU A 51 38.39 -28.10 22.24
C LEU A 51 36.95 -27.57 22.24
N ALA A 52 35.96 -28.44 22.41
CA ALA A 52 34.55 -28.07 22.46
C ALA A 52 34.22 -27.16 23.67
N LYS A 53 34.85 -27.38 24.83
CA LYS A 53 34.69 -26.51 26.01
C LYS A 53 35.28 -25.12 25.79
N VAL A 54 36.45 -25.04 25.15
CA VAL A 54 37.15 -23.76 24.87
C VAL A 54 36.48 -22.98 23.75
N ALA A 55 35.87 -23.68 22.78
CA ALA A 55 35.13 -23.10 21.67
C ALA A 55 33.67 -22.72 22.01
N LYS A 56 33.14 -23.16 23.17
CA LYS A 56 31.73 -22.99 23.52
C LYS A 56 31.35 -21.51 23.54
N GLN A 57 30.47 -21.13 22.61
CA GLN A 57 29.87 -19.82 22.57
C GLN A 57 28.55 -19.82 23.37
N PRO A 58 28.18 -18.70 24.00
CA PRO A 58 26.82 -18.49 24.47
C PRO A 58 25.85 -18.53 23.28
N GLY A 59 24.84 -19.40 23.32
CA GLY A 59 23.92 -19.61 22.18
C GLY A 59 23.20 -18.35 21.70
N TRP A 60 22.95 -17.37 22.59
CA TRP A 60 22.34 -16.09 22.21
C TRP A 60 23.25 -15.21 21.32
N ILE A 61 24.57 -15.34 21.42
CA ILE A 61 25.53 -14.62 20.56
C ILE A 61 25.52 -15.24 19.17
N GLU A 62 25.53 -16.57 19.08
CA GLU A 62 25.48 -17.31 17.83
C GLU A 62 24.18 -17.03 17.07
N THR A 63 23.03 -17.12 17.74
CA THR A 63 21.73 -16.78 17.15
C THR A 63 21.66 -15.30 16.76
N GLY A 64 22.14 -14.38 17.62
CA GLY A 64 22.13 -12.95 17.32
C GLY A 64 23.00 -12.57 16.12
N ALA A 65 24.21 -13.12 16.02
CA ALA A 65 25.13 -12.85 14.93
C ALA A 65 24.69 -13.50 13.60
N SER A 66 24.10 -14.70 13.64
CA SER A 66 23.63 -15.40 12.43
C SER A 66 22.38 -14.76 11.82
N VAL A 67 21.50 -14.19 12.64
CA VAL A 67 20.26 -13.55 12.18
C VAL A 67 20.51 -12.12 11.66
N PHE A 68 21.61 -11.47 12.07
CA PHE A 68 21.92 -10.08 11.67
C PHE A 68 21.91 -9.83 10.15
N PRO A 69 22.58 -10.61 9.28
CA PRO A 69 22.57 -10.34 7.84
C PRO A 69 21.16 -10.39 7.24
N VAL A 70 20.31 -11.28 7.74
CA VAL A 70 18.90 -11.41 7.31
C VAL A 70 18.10 -10.20 7.76
N LEU A 71 18.21 -9.81 9.04
CA LEU A 71 17.52 -8.61 9.55
C LEU A 71 17.99 -7.33 8.86
N LEU A 72 19.30 -7.19 8.61
CA LEU A 72 19.86 -6.06 7.89
C LEU A 72 19.31 -5.99 6.47
N LEU A 73 19.27 -7.10 5.75
CA LEU A 73 18.69 -7.15 4.40
C LEU A 73 17.22 -6.74 4.42
N VAL A 74 16.42 -7.33 5.31
CA VAL A 74 14.98 -7.00 5.44
C VAL A 74 14.80 -5.54 5.84
N PHE A 75 15.63 -5.02 6.74
CA PHE A 75 15.61 -3.62 7.16
C PHE A 75 15.94 -2.68 6.01
N VAL A 76 16.97 -2.94 5.23
CA VAL A 76 17.35 -2.10 4.08
C VAL A 76 16.26 -2.12 3.01
N VAL A 77 15.81 -3.31 2.62
CA VAL A 77 14.75 -3.48 1.61
C VAL A 77 13.48 -2.76 2.06
N ARG A 78 13.07 -2.94 3.32
CA ARG A 78 11.85 -2.32 3.86
C ARG A 78 11.96 -0.80 4.02
N SER A 79 13.13 -0.33 4.45
CA SER A 79 13.32 1.10 4.74
C SER A 79 13.35 1.92 3.46
N PHE A 80 13.93 1.39 2.39
CA PHE A 80 14.24 2.18 1.19
C PHE A 80 13.57 1.70 -0.11
N ILE A 81 13.23 0.42 -0.22
CA ILE A 81 12.82 -0.16 -1.51
C ILE A 81 11.31 -0.49 -1.52
N TYR A 82 10.88 -1.50 -0.75
CA TYR A 82 9.51 -2.02 -0.77
C TYR A 82 8.94 -2.16 0.63
N GLU A 83 7.75 -1.62 0.84
CA GLU A 83 7.00 -1.82 2.08
C GLU A 83 5.74 -2.66 1.82
N PRO A 84 5.54 -3.78 2.56
CA PRO A 84 4.35 -4.60 2.42
C PRO A 84 3.17 -3.95 3.15
N PHE A 85 2.03 -3.83 2.47
CA PHE A 85 0.77 -3.39 3.07
C PHE A 85 -0.31 -4.46 2.91
N GLN A 86 -1.18 -4.59 3.91
CA GLN A 86 -2.39 -5.38 3.82
C GLN A 86 -3.56 -4.46 3.44
N ILE A 87 -4.45 -4.92 2.56
CA ILE A 87 -5.68 -4.21 2.16
C ILE A 87 -6.82 -4.61 3.10
N PRO A 88 -7.30 -3.71 3.99
CA PRO A 88 -8.34 -4.03 4.95
C PRO A 88 -9.75 -3.79 4.41
N SER A 89 -9.91 -2.96 3.36
CA SER A 89 -11.22 -2.49 2.89
C SER A 89 -11.40 -2.60 1.36
N GLY A 90 -12.65 -2.60 0.92
CA GLY A 90 -13.05 -2.80 -0.48
C GLY A 90 -13.05 -1.55 -1.38
N SER A 91 -12.46 -0.43 -0.94
CA SER A 91 -12.53 0.85 -1.69
C SER A 91 -11.79 0.87 -3.03
N MET A 92 -10.86 -0.05 -3.23
CA MET A 92 -10.07 -0.18 -4.47
C MET A 92 -10.50 -1.40 -5.31
N MET A 93 -11.66 -1.99 -5.04
CA MET A 93 -12.18 -3.09 -5.86
C MET A 93 -12.57 -2.59 -7.27
N PRO A 94 -12.34 -3.40 -8.33
CA PRO A 94 -11.91 -4.79 -8.30
C PRO A 94 -10.37 -4.96 -8.33
N THR A 95 -9.65 -3.86 -8.50
CA THR A 95 -8.18 -3.83 -8.61
C THR A 95 -7.50 -4.41 -7.38
N LEU A 96 -7.91 -3.98 -6.19
CA LEU A 96 -7.44 -4.50 -4.90
C LEU A 96 -8.63 -4.97 -4.07
N LEU A 97 -8.54 -6.21 -3.58
CA LEU A 97 -9.57 -6.85 -2.77
C LEU A 97 -9.17 -6.87 -1.30
N ILE A 98 -10.16 -6.98 -0.41
CA ILE A 98 -9.94 -7.23 1.01
C ILE A 98 -9.12 -8.51 1.16
N GLY A 99 -8.04 -8.45 1.93
CA GLY A 99 -7.11 -9.57 2.12
C GLY A 99 -5.95 -9.64 1.11
N ASP A 100 -5.86 -8.72 0.15
CA ASP A 100 -4.66 -8.58 -0.67
C ASP A 100 -3.49 -8.01 0.16
N PHE A 101 -2.29 -8.51 -0.12
CA PHE A 101 -1.03 -7.99 0.40
C PHE A 101 -0.22 -7.44 -0.76
N ILE A 102 0.04 -6.13 -0.73
CA ILE A 102 0.69 -5.40 -1.82
C ILE A 102 2.12 -5.02 -1.48
N LEU A 103 2.94 -4.87 -2.51
CA LEU A 103 4.27 -4.26 -2.46
C LEU A 103 4.16 -2.79 -2.88
N VAL A 104 4.62 -1.92 -2.00
CA VAL A 104 4.64 -0.46 -2.22
C VAL A 104 6.06 0.01 -2.43
N GLU A 105 6.31 0.56 -3.60
CA GLU A 105 7.57 1.16 -4.02
C GLU A 105 7.69 2.58 -3.45
N LYS A 106 8.59 2.77 -2.47
CA LYS A 106 8.71 4.06 -1.75
C LYS A 106 9.49 5.09 -2.54
N TYR A 107 10.53 4.66 -3.25
CA TYR A 107 11.38 5.53 -4.06
C TYR A 107 10.66 6.09 -5.31
N ALA A 108 9.46 5.62 -5.64
CA ALA A 108 8.67 6.20 -6.72
C ALA A 108 8.34 7.70 -6.47
N TYR A 109 8.19 8.10 -5.20
CA TYR A 109 7.74 9.44 -4.79
C TYR A 109 8.74 10.16 -3.86
N GLY A 110 10.03 9.92 -4.06
CA GLY A 110 11.09 10.42 -3.21
C GLY A 110 11.56 9.40 -2.17
N ILE A 111 12.88 9.35 -1.94
CA ILE A 111 13.44 8.57 -0.83
C ILE A 111 13.17 9.34 0.45
N LYS A 112 12.38 8.77 1.35
CA LYS A 112 12.01 9.38 2.63
C LYS A 112 12.79 8.75 3.78
N ASP A 113 13.09 9.54 4.80
CA ASP A 113 13.67 9.03 6.04
C ASP A 113 12.71 8.02 6.70
N PRO A 114 13.18 6.83 7.11
CA PRO A 114 12.31 5.76 7.62
C PRO A 114 11.66 6.10 8.98
N ILE A 115 12.14 7.11 9.71
CA ILE A 115 11.67 7.50 11.04
C ILE A 115 10.82 8.78 10.94
N THR A 116 11.37 9.83 10.34
CA THR A 116 10.76 11.17 10.26
C THR A 116 9.96 11.40 8.98
N GLN A 117 10.12 10.52 7.97
CA GLN A 117 9.45 10.60 6.67
C GLN A 117 9.66 11.91 5.91
N THR A 118 10.73 12.63 6.24
CA THR A 118 11.18 13.78 5.46
C THR A 118 11.79 13.29 4.15
N THR A 119 11.51 13.99 3.04
CA THR A 119 12.08 13.64 1.73
C THR A 119 13.56 13.98 1.74
N LEU A 120 14.40 12.96 1.59
CA LEU A 120 15.86 13.07 1.52
C LEU A 120 16.33 13.35 0.09
N ILE A 121 15.72 12.66 -0.88
CA ILE A 121 16.05 12.77 -2.31
C ILE A 121 14.75 12.77 -3.10
N GLU A 122 14.54 13.80 -3.92
CA GLU A 122 13.43 13.89 -4.88
C GLU A 122 13.75 12.99 -6.07
N THR A 123 13.09 11.83 -6.16
CA THR A 123 13.31 10.83 -7.22
C THR A 123 12.18 10.81 -8.25
N GLY A 124 10.97 11.22 -7.89
CA GLY A 124 9.82 11.20 -8.79
C GLY A 124 8.53 11.74 -8.14
N HIS A 125 7.50 11.92 -8.98
CA HIS A 125 6.17 12.33 -8.59
C HIS A 125 5.13 11.31 -9.08
N PRO A 126 4.00 11.14 -8.37
CA PRO A 126 2.89 10.34 -8.85
C PRO A 126 2.43 10.72 -10.24
N LYS A 127 2.24 9.71 -11.08
CA LYS A 127 1.64 9.85 -12.39
C LYS A 127 0.15 9.63 -12.29
N ARG A 128 -0.59 10.21 -13.22
CA ARG A 128 -2.03 9.97 -13.33
C ARG A 128 -2.28 8.47 -13.56
N GLY A 129 -3.24 7.92 -12.84
CA GLY A 129 -3.58 6.51 -12.86
C GLY A 129 -2.74 5.65 -11.92
N ASP A 130 -1.67 6.18 -11.31
CA ASP A 130 -0.92 5.43 -10.30
C ASP A 130 -1.80 5.12 -9.09
N ILE A 131 -1.58 3.94 -8.50
CA ILE A 131 -2.18 3.57 -7.22
C ILE A 131 -1.19 3.98 -6.13
N ALA A 132 -1.57 5.01 -5.36
CA ALA A 132 -0.70 5.61 -4.35
C ALA A 132 -1.16 5.24 -2.94
N VAL A 133 -0.20 4.88 -2.09
CA VAL A 133 -0.37 4.84 -0.63
C VAL A 133 0.03 6.18 -0.07
N PHE A 134 -0.77 6.74 0.84
CA PHE A 134 -0.54 8.03 1.47
C PHE A 134 -1.14 8.07 2.88
N LYS A 135 -0.60 8.95 3.72
CA LYS A 135 -1.18 9.25 5.03
C LYS A 135 -2.44 10.06 4.88
N TYR A 136 -3.54 9.60 5.48
CA TYR A 136 -4.82 10.27 5.42
C TYR A 136 -4.73 11.72 5.91
N PRO A 137 -5.14 12.73 5.12
CA PRO A 137 -4.92 14.13 5.49
C PRO A 137 -5.59 14.57 6.81
N LEU A 138 -6.75 14.02 7.16
CA LEU A 138 -7.45 14.38 8.40
C LEU A 138 -6.93 13.63 9.62
N ASP A 139 -6.39 12.41 9.45
CA ASP A 139 -5.69 11.67 10.50
C ASP A 139 -4.44 10.97 9.93
N PRO A 140 -3.25 11.61 10.01
CA PRO A 140 -2.01 11.07 9.47
C PRO A 140 -1.49 9.77 10.12
N LYS A 141 -2.19 9.24 11.13
CA LYS A 141 -1.90 7.92 11.71
C LYS A 141 -2.42 6.76 10.86
N LEU A 142 -3.34 7.05 9.94
CA LEU A 142 -3.96 6.08 9.05
C LEU A 142 -3.34 6.17 7.65
N ASP A 143 -2.97 5.02 7.10
CA ASP A 143 -2.50 4.90 5.72
C ASP A 143 -3.69 4.54 4.82
N TYR A 144 -3.87 5.29 3.74
CA TYR A 144 -4.90 5.11 2.74
C TYR A 144 -4.28 4.75 1.40
N ILE A 145 -5.02 4.00 0.59
CA ILE A 145 -4.66 3.65 -0.77
C ILE A 145 -5.79 4.05 -1.72
N LYS A 146 -5.43 4.81 -2.76
CA LYS A 146 -6.35 5.29 -3.80
C LYS A 146 -5.61 5.46 -5.11
N ARG A 147 -6.35 5.63 -6.20
CA ARG A 147 -5.81 5.98 -7.51
C ARG A 147 -5.67 7.49 -7.66
N VAL A 148 -4.55 7.92 -8.22
CA VAL A 148 -4.26 9.32 -8.55
C VAL A 148 -5.06 9.71 -9.79
N ILE A 149 -6.11 10.50 -9.61
CA ILE A 149 -6.95 10.97 -10.71
C ILE A 149 -6.53 12.36 -11.18
N GLY A 150 -6.22 13.27 -10.25
CA GLY A 150 -5.80 14.64 -10.56
C GLY A 150 -4.39 14.93 -10.06
N LEU A 151 -3.59 15.55 -10.92
CA LEU A 151 -2.24 16.05 -10.68
C LEU A 151 -2.26 17.56 -10.39
N PRO A 152 -1.20 18.14 -9.82
CA PRO A 152 -1.10 19.57 -9.58
C PRO A 152 -1.49 20.42 -10.81
N GLY A 153 -2.43 21.34 -10.61
CA GLY A 153 -2.94 22.26 -11.63
C GLY A 153 -4.11 21.74 -12.47
N ASP A 154 -4.46 20.46 -12.39
CA ASP A 154 -5.60 19.90 -13.11
C ASP A 154 -6.93 20.47 -12.61
N ARG A 155 -7.88 20.62 -13.52
CA ARG A 155 -9.30 20.75 -13.19
C ARG A 155 -9.97 19.39 -13.35
N VAL A 156 -10.48 18.86 -12.26
CA VAL A 156 -11.20 17.58 -12.16
C VAL A 156 -12.66 17.88 -11.91
N SER A 157 -13.55 17.28 -12.69
CA SER A 157 -14.98 17.25 -12.39
C SER A 157 -15.51 15.82 -12.39
N TYR A 158 -16.54 15.57 -11.61
CA TYR A 158 -17.16 14.27 -11.49
C TYR A 158 -18.67 14.37 -11.70
N ASP A 159 -19.18 13.58 -12.64
CA ASP A 159 -20.61 13.43 -12.89
C ASP A 159 -21.16 12.34 -11.96
N PRO A 160 -21.93 12.68 -10.91
CA PRO A 160 -22.45 11.71 -9.94
C PRO A 160 -23.57 10.82 -10.52
N ILE A 161 -24.18 11.21 -11.65
CA ILE A 161 -25.25 10.44 -12.29
C ILE A 161 -24.63 9.34 -13.16
N ASN A 162 -23.71 9.73 -14.05
CA ASN A 162 -23.05 8.77 -14.96
C ASN A 162 -21.80 8.13 -14.35
N LYS A 163 -21.36 8.59 -13.18
CA LYS A 163 -20.18 8.16 -12.42
C LYS A 163 -18.86 8.34 -13.18
N ARG A 164 -18.80 9.39 -14.00
CA ARG A 164 -17.68 9.67 -14.93
C ARG A 164 -16.85 10.84 -14.42
N VAL A 165 -15.54 10.71 -14.55
CA VAL A 165 -14.58 11.77 -14.28
C VAL A 165 -14.27 12.48 -15.59
N THR A 166 -14.17 13.81 -15.54
CA THR A 166 -13.55 14.61 -16.58
C THR A 166 -12.32 15.27 -16.00
N VAL A 167 -11.20 15.22 -16.74
CA VAL A 167 -9.97 15.91 -16.34
C VAL A 167 -9.52 16.85 -17.45
N GLN A 168 -9.29 18.10 -17.08
CA GLN A 168 -8.68 19.12 -17.91
C GLN A 168 -7.30 19.44 -17.30
N PRO A 169 -6.20 18.97 -17.91
CA PRO A 169 -4.86 19.24 -17.40
C PRO A 169 -4.54 20.74 -17.33
N SER A 170 -3.70 21.13 -16.37
CA SER A 170 -3.19 22.51 -16.32
C SER A 170 -2.44 22.83 -17.61
N CYS A 171 -2.89 23.85 -18.33
CA CYS A 171 -2.13 24.38 -19.45
C CYS A 171 -1.05 25.31 -18.91
N ASN A 172 0.21 25.00 -19.23
CA ASN A 172 1.29 25.95 -19.01
C ASN A 172 0.95 27.26 -19.73
N SER A 173 1.29 28.39 -19.10
CA SER A 173 1.06 29.75 -19.60
C SER A 173 1.51 29.88 -21.07
N GLY A 174 0.56 29.81 -22.01
CA GLY A 174 0.82 29.92 -23.45
C GLY A 174 0.09 28.90 -24.35
N GLN A 175 -0.55 27.86 -23.82
CA GLN A 175 -1.36 26.91 -24.60
C GLN A 175 -2.86 27.10 -24.36
N SER A 176 -3.67 27.01 -25.42
CA SER A 176 -5.14 27.07 -25.33
C SER A 176 -5.67 25.91 -24.49
N CYS A 177 -6.49 26.22 -23.48
CA CYS A 177 -7.01 25.28 -22.48
C CYS A 177 -8.12 24.33 -22.99
N ASP A 178 -8.15 24.05 -24.29
CA ASP A 178 -9.29 23.38 -24.94
C ASP A 178 -9.12 21.86 -25.02
N THR A 179 -7.93 21.33 -24.72
CA THR A 179 -7.65 19.89 -24.82
C THR A 179 -7.90 19.18 -23.49
N ALA A 180 -9.13 18.67 -23.32
CA ALA A 180 -9.43 17.74 -22.25
C ALA A 180 -8.60 16.46 -22.39
N LEU A 181 -8.21 15.86 -21.26
CA LEU A 181 -7.65 14.52 -21.26
C LEU A 181 -8.69 13.55 -21.82
N ALA A 182 -8.29 12.65 -22.72
CA ALA A 182 -9.15 11.58 -23.20
C ALA A 182 -9.47 10.61 -22.05
N VAL A 183 -10.61 10.82 -21.39
CA VAL A 183 -11.17 9.91 -20.41
C VAL A 183 -12.30 9.13 -21.06
N THR A 184 -12.10 7.83 -21.28
CA THR A 184 -13.06 6.97 -21.98
C THR A 184 -13.54 5.83 -21.09
N TYR A 185 -14.77 5.38 -21.35
CA TYR A 185 -15.42 4.29 -20.62
C TYR A 185 -15.96 3.28 -21.61
N ASN A 186 -15.83 1.99 -21.30
CA ASN A 186 -16.60 0.96 -21.98
C ASN A 186 -18.00 0.81 -21.36
N ASP A 187 -18.81 -0.03 -21.97
CA ASP A 187 -20.16 -0.33 -21.47
C ASP A 187 -20.09 -1.06 -20.13
N ALA A 188 -20.93 -0.62 -19.20
CA ALA A 188 -21.03 -1.27 -17.90
C ALA A 188 -21.63 -2.68 -18.04
N GLN A 189 -20.99 -3.65 -17.39
CA GLN A 189 -21.42 -5.04 -17.34
C GLN A 189 -21.64 -5.49 -15.89
N PRO A 190 -22.43 -6.54 -15.62
CA PRO A 190 -22.50 -7.14 -14.29
C PRO A 190 -21.13 -7.70 -13.90
N SER A 191 -20.69 -7.40 -12.67
CA SER A 191 -19.44 -7.95 -12.11
C SER A 191 -19.70 -9.25 -11.35
N ASP A 192 -18.64 -9.99 -11.02
CA ASP A 192 -18.69 -11.12 -10.09
C ASP A 192 -18.86 -10.69 -8.62
N PHE A 193 -18.91 -9.39 -8.33
CA PHE A 193 -19.02 -8.89 -6.96
C PHE A 193 -20.46 -8.56 -6.60
N VAL A 194 -20.90 -9.10 -5.47
CA VAL A 194 -22.18 -8.80 -4.83
C VAL A 194 -21.91 -8.13 -3.50
N GLN A 195 -22.49 -6.96 -3.29
CA GLN A 195 -22.48 -6.26 -2.01
C GLN A 195 -23.73 -6.69 -1.23
N LEU A 196 -23.53 -7.19 -0.01
CA LEU A 196 -24.63 -7.49 0.91
C LEU A 196 -24.84 -6.31 1.86
N PHE A 197 -26.09 -6.04 2.20
CA PHE A 197 -26.49 -5.05 3.20
C PHE A 197 -27.19 -5.76 4.35
N SER A 198 -26.80 -5.51 5.59
CA SER A 198 -27.69 -5.83 6.71
C SER A 198 -28.64 -4.67 6.96
N ARG A 199 -29.90 -5.02 7.24
CA ARG A 199 -30.79 -4.13 7.96
C ARG A 199 -30.37 -4.10 9.42
N SER A 200 -29.72 -3.02 9.82
CA SER A 200 -29.51 -2.67 11.23
C SER A 200 -30.14 -1.31 11.51
N GLY A 201 -31.43 -1.30 11.87
CA GLY A 201 -32.17 -0.06 12.19
C GLY A 201 -32.52 0.82 10.97
N MET A 202 -32.52 2.14 11.15
CA MET A 202 -32.88 3.15 10.13
C MET A 202 -31.77 3.44 9.09
N GLY A 203 -30.80 2.52 8.93
CA GLY A 203 -29.72 2.63 7.95
C GLY A 203 -29.32 1.28 7.40
N GLU A 204 -28.93 1.24 6.12
CA GLU A 204 -28.35 0.06 5.47
C GLU A 204 -26.83 0.12 5.65
N ALA A 205 -26.28 -0.72 6.53
CA ALA A 205 -24.85 -0.91 6.65
C ALA A 205 -24.42 -2.08 5.76
N SER A 206 -23.37 -1.90 4.96
CA SER A 206 -22.84 -3.00 4.14
C SER A 206 -22.21 -4.06 5.03
N ASN A 207 -22.53 -5.32 4.74
CA ASN A 207 -22.02 -6.51 5.44
C ASN A 207 -20.80 -7.14 4.78
N GLY A 208 -20.28 -6.55 3.71
CA GLY A 208 -19.13 -7.06 2.97
C GLY A 208 -19.40 -7.30 1.49
N PHE A 209 -18.37 -7.79 0.82
CA PHE A 209 -18.35 -7.99 -0.63
C PHE A 209 -18.02 -9.44 -0.96
N TYR A 210 -18.92 -10.12 -1.65
CA TYR A 210 -18.81 -11.54 -1.95
C TYR A 210 -18.63 -11.75 -3.44
N GLN A 211 -17.73 -12.66 -3.80
CA GLN A 211 -17.55 -13.05 -5.19
C GLN A 211 -18.54 -14.17 -5.51
N ILE A 212 -19.56 -13.86 -6.32
CA ILE A 212 -20.64 -14.77 -6.69
C ILE A 212 -20.69 -14.81 -8.23
N PRO A 213 -20.45 -15.96 -8.86
CA PRO A 213 -20.46 -16.10 -10.32
C PRO A 213 -21.73 -15.54 -10.96
N LEU A 214 -21.63 -15.05 -12.19
CA LEU A 214 -22.78 -14.55 -12.95
C LEU A 214 -23.87 -15.61 -13.20
N SER A 215 -23.50 -16.90 -13.16
CA SER A 215 -24.45 -18.02 -13.28
C SER A 215 -25.27 -18.27 -12.02
N GLU A 216 -24.88 -17.70 -10.88
CA GLU A 216 -25.53 -17.91 -9.60
C GLU A 216 -26.45 -16.75 -9.22
N ASN A 217 -27.54 -17.11 -8.51
CA ASN A 217 -28.50 -16.13 -8.03
C ASN A 217 -27.90 -15.25 -6.94
N VAL A 218 -28.22 -13.96 -7.01
CA VAL A 218 -27.84 -12.99 -5.98
C VAL A 218 -28.60 -13.32 -4.68
N PRO A 219 -27.92 -13.47 -3.53
CA PRO A 219 -28.58 -13.70 -2.25
C PRO A 219 -29.57 -12.57 -1.92
N GLN A 220 -30.59 -12.90 -1.12
CA GLN A 220 -31.60 -11.91 -0.73
C GLN A 220 -30.96 -10.71 -0.01
N GLY A 221 -31.30 -9.50 -0.46
CA GLY A 221 -30.71 -8.25 0.06
C GLY A 221 -29.32 -7.92 -0.50
N GLY A 222 -28.81 -8.72 -1.44
CA GLY A 222 -27.59 -8.42 -2.19
C GLY A 222 -27.83 -7.57 -3.42
N ILE A 223 -26.86 -6.70 -3.73
CA ILE A 223 -26.83 -5.92 -4.97
C ILE A 223 -25.60 -6.33 -5.76
N ARG A 224 -25.81 -6.79 -7.00
CA ARG A 224 -24.71 -7.09 -7.92
C ARG A 224 -24.11 -5.79 -8.43
N LEU A 225 -22.81 -5.60 -8.22
CA LEU A 225 -22.08 -4.41 -8.65
C LEU A 225 -21.88 -4.42 -10.17
N ARG A 226 -21.85 -3.23 -10.75
CA ARG A 226 -21.60 -2.99 -12.17
C ARG A 226 -20.13 -2.62 -12.36
N GLU A 227 -19.47 -3.31 -13.27
CA GLU A 227 -18.07 -3.08 -13.62
C GLU A 227 -17.96 -2.44 -15.00
N ARG A 228 -17.00 -1.53 -15.14
CA ARG A 228 -16.58 -0.99 -16.43
C ARG A 228 -15.10 -0.61 -16.38
N GLN A 229 -14.48 -0.55 -17.53
CA GLN A 229 -13.12 -0.04 -17.68
C GLN A 229 -13.17 1.48 -17.86
N GLU A 230 -12.36 2.19 -17.07
CA GLU A 230 -12.04 3.61 -17.22
C GLU A 230 -10.62 3.74 -17.76
N SER A 231 -10.45 4.52 -18.83
CA SER A 231 -9.13 4.87 -19.36
C SER A 231 -8.84 6.33 -19.09
N LEU A 232 -7.80 6.60 -18.29
CA LEU A 232 -7.31 7.93 -17.96
C LEU A 232 -6.11 8.25 -18.86
N GLY A 233 -6.38 8.71 -20.07
CA GLY A 233 -5.37 8.79 -21.13
C GLY A 233 -4.92 7.38 -21.51
N ASN A 234 -3.70 7.02 -21.12
CA ASN A 234 -3.01 5.78 -21.48
C ASN A 234 -3.00 4.74 -20.35
N VAL A 235 -3.67 5.02 -19.22
CA VAL A 235 -3.83 4.05 -18.12
C VAL A 235 -5.28 3.59 -18.05
N SER A 236 -5.51 2.32 -18.37
CA SER A 236 -6.83 1.69 -18.29
C SER A 236 -6.94 0.80 -17.06
N HIS A 237 -8.04 0.95 -16.31
CA HIS A 237 -8.31 0.16 -15.11
C HIS A 237 -9.81 -0.08 -14.95
N HIS A 238 -10.18 -1.00 -14.08
CA HIS A 238 -11.58 -1.35 -13.83
C HIS A 238 -12.11 -0.60 -12.62
N ILE A 239 -13.39 -0.23 -12.68
CA ILE A 239 -14.10 0.42 -11.58
C ILE A 239 -15.41 -0.30 -11.30
N LEU A 240 -15.80 -0.34 -10.03
CA LEU A 240 -17.11 -0.85 -9.58
C LEU A 240 -18.04 0.30 -9.22
N THR A 241 -19.32 0.08 -9.53
CA THR A 241 -20.41 0.98 -9.18
C THR A 241 -21.63 0.19 -8.67
N VAL A 242 -22.35 0.74 -7.71
CA VAL A 242 -23.60 0.21 -7.19
C VAL A 242 -24.74 0.70 -8.10
N PRO A 243 -25.51 -0.18 -8.76
CA PRO A 243 -26.61 0.22 -9.63
C PRO A 243 -27.72 0.91 -8.80
N GLY A 244 -28.26 2.00 -9.31
CA GLY A 244 -29.34 2.76 -8.66
C GLY A 244 -28.89 3.70 -7.54
N THR A 245 -27.66 3.58 -7.04
CA THR A 245 -27.10 4.51 -6.05
C THR A 245 -26.58 5.77 -6.72
N GLN A 246 -26.87 6.93 -6.12
CA GLN A 246 -26.32 8.23 -6.49
C GLN A 246 -25.57 8.83 -5.31
N ASP A 247 -24.48 9.54 -5.63
CA ASP A 247 -23.69 10.22 -4.62
C ASP A 247 -24.47 11.40 -4.03
N GLN A 248 -24.43 11.54 -2.71
CA GLN A 248 -24.96 12.71 -2.02
C GLN A 248 -23.99 13.88 -2.22
N VAL A 249 -24.14 14.62 -3.32
CA VAL A 249 -23.23 15.71 -3.71
C VAL A 249 -23.06 16.78 -2.62
N GLY A 250 -24.07 16.97 -1.75
CA GLY A 250 -23.98 17.87 -0.59
C GLY A 250 -22.98 17.43 0.49
N ALA A 251 -22.57 16.16 0.50
CA ALA A 251 -21.53 15.64 1.39
C ALA A 251 -20.11 15.78 0.81
N TYR A 252 -19.98 16.25 -0.44
CA TYR A 252 -18.67 16.46 -1.04
C TYR A 252 -17.92 17.62 -0.38
N TYR A 253 -16.60 17.50 -0.38
CA TYR A 253 -15.70 18.60 -0.13
C TYR A 253 -15.93 19.66 -1.21
N GLN A 254 -16.46 20.82 -0.81
CA GLN A 254 -16.62 21.96 -1.70
C GLN A 254 -15.37 22.83 -1.65
N GLN A 255 -14.63 22.91 -2.77
CA GLN A 255 -13.52 23.83 -2.88
C GLN A 255 -14.06 25.28 -2.96
N PRO A 256 -13.57 26.22 -2.14
CA PRO A 256 -14.01 27.61 -2.18
C PRO A 256 -13.89 28.22 -3.58
N GLY A 257 -14.98 28.82 -4.06
CA GLY A 257 -15.02 29.46 -5.39
C GLY A 257 -15.15 28.51 -6.58
N LYS A 258 -15.40 27.21 -6.36
CA LYS A 258 -15.68 26.23 -7.43
C LYS A 258 -17.11 25.70 -7.34
N GLN A 259 -17.60 25.20 -8.48
CA GLN A 259 -18.89 24.52 -8.55
C GLN A 259 -18.86 23.20 -7.77
N LEU A 260 -20.03 22.71 -7.35
CA LEU A 260 -20.13 21.39 -6.74
C LEU A 260 -19.63 20.32 -7.71
N ALA A 261 -18.94 19.32 -7.16
CA ALA A 261 -18.30 18.24 -7.91
C ALA A 261 -17.23 18.71 -8.94
N GLU A 262 -16.65 19.90 -8.73
CA GLU A 262 -15.53 20.42 -9.50
C GLU A 262 -14.41 20.90 -8.56
N TRP A 263 -13.17 20.52 -8.90
CA TRP A 263 -11.98 20.83 -8.14
C TRP A 263 -10.83 21.23 -9.06
N VAL A 264 -10.07 22.25 -8.66
CA VAL A 264 -8.77 22.57 -9.24
C VAL A 264 -7.69 22.15 -8.25
N VAL A 265 -6.86 21.19 -8.66
CA VAL A 265 -5.85 20.58 -7.81
C VAL A 265 -4.74 21.60 -7.52
N PRO A 266 -4.49 21.97 -6.26
CA PRO A 266 -3.43 22.92 -5.92
C PRO A 266 -2.02 22.41 -6.25
N ALA A 267 -1.06 23.31 -6.33
CA ALA A 267 0.36 22.95 -6.44
C ALA A 267 0.79 22.02 -5.28
N GLY A 268 1.57 20.98 -5.59
CA GLY A 268 2.04 20.00 -4.60
C GLY A 268 0.93 19.16 -3.95
N HIS A 269 -0.25 19.08 -4.58
CA HIS A 269 -1.38 18.29 -4.11
C HIS A 269 -1.88 17.34 -5.20
N TYR A 270 -2.63 16.33 -4.78
CA TYR A 270 -3.17 15.29 -5.65
C TYR A 270 -4.65 15.03 -5.33
N PHE A 271 -5.44 14.75 -6.35
CA PHE A 271 -6.84 14.33 -6.21
C PHE A 271 -6.93 12.81 -6.38
N MET A 272 -7.43 12.15 -5.34
CA MET A 272 -7.42 10.69 -5.20
C MET A 272 -8.85 10.13 -5.26
N MET A 273 -9.05 9.03 -5.97
CA MET A 273 -10.34 8.31 -5.97
C MET A 273 -10.14 6.80 -5.81
N GLY A 274 -11.15 6.14 -5.25
CA GLY A 274 -11.20 4.68 -5.20
C GLY A 274 -11.78 4.10 -6.49
N ASP A 275 -11.34 2.89 -6.84
CA ASP A 275 -11.87 2.15 -7.99
C ASP A 275 -13.29 1.62 -7.70
N ASN A 276 -13.63 1.37 -6.43
CA ASN A 276 -15.00 1.08 -6.00
C ASN A 276 -15.73 2.39 -5.71
N ARG A 277 -16.27 3.00 -6.76
CA ARG A 277 -16.66 4.43 -6.80
C ARG A 277 -17.70 4.81 -5.75
N ASP A 278 -18.69 3.97 -5.52
CA ASP A 278 -19.76 4.25 -4.56
C ASP A 278 -19.43 3.78 -3.13
N ASN A 279 -18.31 3.05 -2.94
CA ASN A 279 -17.87 2.52 -1.64
C ASN A 279 -16.46 3.05 -1.28
N SER A 280 -16.18 4.31 -1.59
CA SER A 280 -14.88 4.93 -1.38
C SER A 280 -14.99 6.32 -0.76
N ALA A 281 -14.50 6.46 0.47
CA ALA A 281 -14.25 7.75 1.10
C ALA A 281 -12.92 8.33 0.58
N ASP A 282 -12.99 9.16 -0.45
CA ASP A 282 -11.84 9.71 -1.16
C ASP A 282 -11.90 11.23 -1.33
N SER A 283 -11.09 11.81 -2.21
CA SER A 283 -10.93 13.26 -2.33
C SER A 283 -12.22 14.01 -2.64
N ARG A 284 -13.25 13.31 -3.16
CA ARG A 284 -14.60 13.88 -3.29
C ARG A 284 -15.16 14.36 -1.96
N TYR A 285 -14.80 13.72 -0.84
CA TYR A 285 -15.38 13.98 0.49
C TYR A 285 -14.44 14.75 1.43
N TRP A 286 -13.13 14.54 1.34
CA TRP A 286 -12.15 15.17 2.27
C TRP A 286 -11.12 16.07 1.59
N GLY A 287 -11.17 16.24 0.27
CA GLY A 287 -10.30 17.15 -0.47
C GLY A 287 -8.97 16.53 -0.90
N PHE A 288 -7.92 17.34 -0.99
CA PHE A 288 -6.68 16.96 -1.67
C PHE A 288 -5.65 16.30 -0.75
N VAL A 289 -4.75 15.50 -1.33
CA VAL A 289 -3.59 14.91 -0.61
C VAL A 289 -2.35 15.75 -0.88
N PRO A 290 -1.73 16.33 0.16
CA PRO A 290 -0.43 17.00 0.01
C PRO A 290 0.67 15.99 -0.37
N GLU A 291 1.64 16.40 -1.18
CA GLU A 291 2.78 15.57 -1.61
C GLU A 291 3.56 14.94 -0.45
N LYS A 292 3.74 15.70 0.64
CA LYS A 292 4.41 15.22 1.85
C LYS A 292 3.73 13.98 2.47
N ASN A 293 2.43 13.81 2.24
CA ASN A 293 1.65 12.68 2.77
C ASN A 293 1.84 11.39 1.96
N LEU A 294 2.36 11.45 0.74
CA LEU A 294 2.56 10.26 -0.09
C LEU A 294 3.56 9.30 0.56
N VAL A 295 3.31 7.99 0.50
CA VAL A 295 4.22 6.96 1.02
C VAL A 295 4.94 6.24 -0.12
N GLY A 296 4.21 5.86 -1.17
CA GLY A 296 4.77 5.15 -2.31
C GLY A 296 3.72 4.64 -3.28
N LYS A 297 4.17 4.01 -4.37
CA LYS A 297 3.33 3.45 -5.42
C LYS A 297 3.07 1.96 -5.19
N ALA A 298 1.83 1.51 -5.22
CA ALA A 298 1.51 0.08 -5.22
C ALA A 298 1.86 -0.52 -6.59
N THR A 299 2.65 -1.61 -6.60
CA THR A 299 3.21 -2.19 -7.84
C THR A 299 2.80 -3.64 -8.08
N ALA A 300 2.67 -4.44 -7.02
CA ALA A 300 2.34 -5.85 -7.13
C ALA A 300 1.53 -6.34 -5.92
N ILE A 301 0.74 -7.39 -6.12
CA ILE A 301 0.18 -8.22 -5.06
C ILE A 301 1.14 -9.41 -4.88
N TRP A 302 1.73 -9.56 -3.70
CA TRP A 302 2.68 -10.65 -3.41
C TRP A 302 2.03 -11.82 -2.65
N MET A 303 0.89 -11.57 -2.02
CA MET A 303 0.05 -12.59 -1.35
C MET A 303 -1.40 -12.12 -1.35
N SER A 304 -2.35 -13.05 -1.34
CA SER A 304 -3.77 -12.70 -1.27
C SER A 304 -4.55 -13.77 -0.52
N PHE A 305 -5.23 -13.37 0.55
CA PHE A 305 -6.10 -14.23 1.33
C PHE A 305 -7.57 -13.91 1.05
N GLU A 306 -8.40 -14.95 0.97
CA GLU A 306 -9.84 -14.82 0.90
C GLU A 306 -10.38 -14.54 2.31
N LYS A 307 -10.97 -13.35 2.51
CA LYS A 307 -11.56 -12.90 3.79
C LYS A 307 -12.43 -11.66 3.59
N GLN A 308 -13.31 -11.41 4.55
CA GLN A 308 -13.99 -10.11 4.72
C GLN A 308 -13.27 -9.23 5.76
N GLU A 309 -13.76 -8.00 5.89
CA GLU A 309 -13.29 -7.04 6.88
C GLU A 309 -13.50 -7.60 8.30
N GLY A 310 -12.45 -7.57 9.13
CA GLY A 310 -12.50 -8.12 10.49
C GLY A 310 -12.49 -9.65 10.61
N GLU A 311 -12.57 -10.40 9.52
CA GLU A 311 -12.64 -11.87 9.55
C GLU A 311 -11.29 -12.58 9.36
N TRP A 312 -11.23 -13.84 9.79
CA TRP A 312 -10.10 -14.74 9.54
C TRP A 312 -10.10 -15.24 8.09
N PRO A 313 -8.92 -15.42 7.46
CA PRO A 313 -8.80 -16.03 6.15
C PRO A 313 -9.45 -17.40 6.04
N THR A 314 -10.20 -17.62 4.96
CA THR A 314 -10.78 -18.93 4.59
C THR A 314 -9.98 -19.65 3.51
N GLY A 315 -9.16 -18.93 2.74
CA GLY A 315 -8.41 -19.47 1.62
C GLY A 315 -7.32 -18.54 1.09
N VAL A 316 -6.62 -18.97 0.04
CA VAL A 316 -5.55 -18.22 -0.63
C VAL A 316 -5.89 -18.04 -2.11
N ARG A 317 -5.84 -16.80 -2.60
CA ARG A 317 -6.13 -16.44 -4.00
C ARG A 317 -4.85 -16.32 -4.82
N PHE A 318 -4.24 -17.45 -5.16
CA PHE A 318 -2.97 -17.47 -5.91
C PHE A 318 -3.03 -16.77 -7.27
N SER A 319 -4.20 -16.76 -7.93
CA SER A 319 -4.42 -16.10 -9.22
C SER A 319 -4.24 -14.58 -9.18
N ARG A 320 -4.27 -13.97 -8.00
CA ARG A 320 -4.10 -12.52 -7.83
C ARG A 320 -2.64 -12.09 -7.67
N ILE A 321 -1.72 -13.04 -7.44
CA ILE A 321 -0.30 -12.71 -7.26
C ILE A 321 0.28 -12.24 -8.59
N GLY A 322 0.82 -11.01 -8.63
CA GLY A 322 1.32 -10.41 -9.86
C GLY A 322 1.33 -8.88 -9.82
N GLY A 323 1.63 -8.27 -10.98
CA GLY A 323 1.62 -6.82 -11.14
C GLY A 323 0.22 -6.21 -11.11
N ILE A 324 0.10 -5.01 -10.55
CA ILE A 324 -1.15 -4.25 -10.51
C ILE A 324 -1.16 -3.22 -11.65
N HIS A 325 -2.31 -3.04 -12.30
CA HIS A 325 -2.56 -2.03 -13.35
C HIS A 325 -3.87 -1.29 -13.07
#